data_AF-A0A1M6NMS7-F1
#
_entry.id   AF-A0A1M6NMS7-F1
#
_cell.length_a   1.000
_cell.length_b   1.000
_cell.length_c   1.000
_cell.angle_alpha   90.00
_cell.angle_beta   90.00
_cell.angle_gamma   90.00
#
_symmetry.space_group_name_H-M   'P 1'
#
loop_
_entity.id
_entity.type
_entity.pdbx_description
1 polymer ?
#
loop_
_entity_poly.entity_id
_entity_poly.type
_entity_poly.pdbx_seq_one_letter_code
_entity_poly.pdbx_strand_id
1 'polypeptide(L)'
;MGYFLITYMMYTFIAMYNRLFLVYVALMSASFFAFILTLLAFDVEKMSSYFTNKLPVRYAGGYLMFSTLMIGFLWLARVIPTLIGSSIPLEVEHGTTLTVQAFDLAFFLPGIFLSGLLLIKKKPFGYMLAPIATVTNALIMAALLSKGISMNLAGIEGTLPMIIMTSLFGLIAIVSLFLIFRNVNEPVRT
;
A
#
# COMPACT_ATOMS: atom_id res chain seq x y z
N MET A 1 9.73 -3.18 5.58
CA MET A 1 10.40 -2.02 4.93
C MET A 1 9.43 -1.18 4.10
N GLY A 2 8.67 -1.76 3.15
CA GLY A 2 7.71 -1.00 2.33
C GLY A 2 6.70 -0.14 3.12
N TYR A 3 6.05 -0.73 4.14
CA TYR A 3 5.17 0.00 5.06
C TYR A 3 5.85 1.20 5.73
N PHE A 4 7.01 0.99 6.38
CA PHE A 4 7.74 2.07 7.06
C PHE A 4 8.16 3.19 6.11
N LEU A 5 8.63 2.84 4.90
CA LEU A 5 8.99 3.83 3.90
C LEU A 5 7.80 4.75 3.58
N ILE A 6 6.63 4.16 3.29
CA ILE A 6 5.43 4.94 2.95
C ILE A 6 4.98 5.77 4.16
N THR A 7 4.90 5.17 5.35
CA THR A 7 4.46 5.86 6.56
C THR A 7 5.34 7.06 6.88
N TYR A 8 6.67 6.91 6.89
CA TYR A 8 7.57 8.01 7.21
C TYR A 8 7.72 9.03 6.08
N MET A 9 7.48 8.62 4.84
CA MET A 9 7.30 9.55 3.73
C MET A 9 6.10 10.46 3.97
N MET A 10 4.94 9.91 4.36
CA MET A 10 3.75 10.69 4.68
C MET A 10 4.00 11.61 5.89
N TYR A 11 4.65 11.14 6.95
CA TYR A 11 5.02 12.00 8.08
C TYR A 11 5.99 13.13 7.68
N THR A 12 6.93 12.87 6.78
CA THR A 12 7.91 13.88 6.34
C THR A 12 7.27 14.97 5.49
N PHE A 13 6.33 14.60 4.61
CA PHE A 13 5.77 15.53 3.62
C PHE A 13 4.41 16.14 3.98
N ILE A 14 3.68 15.55 4.94
CA ILE A 14 2.30 15.95 5.25
C ILE A 14 2.13 16.36 6.70
N ALA A 15 2.88 15.77 7.64
CA ALA A 15 2.68 16.10 9.04
C ALA A 15 3.00 17.57 9.31
N MET A 16 2.19 18.19 10.18
CA MET A 16 2.44 19.55 10.65
C MET A 16 3.82 19.63 11.30
N TYR A 17 4.59 20.66 10.93
CA TYR A 17 5.97 20.84 11.39
C TYR A 17 6.07 20.78 12.91
N ASN A 18 6.98 19.94 13.40
CA ASN A 18 7.18 19.73 14.82
C ASN A 18 8.61 19.23 15.11
N ARG A 19 8.94 19.06 16.39
CA ARG A 19 10.29 18.69 16.86
C ARG A 19 10.79 17.34 16.31
N LEU A 20 9.90 16.47 15.85
CA LEU A 20 10.24 15.15 15.32
C LEU A 20 10.53 15.18 13.81
N PHE A 21 10.49 16.33 13.14
CA PHE A 21 10.71 16.44 11.69
C PHE A 21 11.97 15.69 11.22
N LEU A 22 13.12 15.94 11.85
CA LEU A 22 14.38 15.27 11.48
C LEU A 22 14.36 13.76 11.78
N VAL A 23 13.58 13.32 12.77
CA VAL A 23 13.37 11.90 13.06
C VAL A 23 12.59 11.24 11.93
N TYR A 24 11.53 11.88 11.43
CA TYR A 24 10.76 11.38 10.28
C TYR A 24 11.64 11.27 9.03
N VAL A 25 12.48 12.27 8.76
CA VAL A 25 13.43 12.28 7.63
C VAL A 25 14.43 11.13 7.74
N ALA A 26 15.03 10.93 8.92
CA ALA A 26 15.98 9.86 9.16
C ALA A 26 15.35 8.47 8.97
N LEU A 27 14.14 8.27 9.51
CA LEU A 27 13.40 7.01 9.38
C LEU A 27 12.95 6.74 7.95
N MET A 28 12.51 7.78 7.22
CA MET A 28 12.21 7.70 5.80
C MET A 28 13.45 7.27 4.99
N SER A 29 14.58 7.95 5.21
CA SER A 29 15.85 7.67 4.51
C SER A 29 16.34 6.25 4.79
N ALA A 30 16.43 5.85 6.07
CA ALA A 30 16.82 4.50 6.45
C ALA A 30 15.90 3.43 5.87
N SER A 31 14.58 3.66 5.90
CA SER A 31 13.61 2.72 5.33
C SER A 31 13.72 2.62 3.81
N PHE A 32 14.01 3.73 3.11
CA PHE A 32 14.21 3.76 1.66
C PHE A 32 15.41 2.92 1.24
N PHE A 33 16.58 3.19 1.83
CA PHE A 33 17.79 2.45 1.50
C PHE A 33 17.70 0.99 1.94
N ALA A 34 17.15 0.69 3.12
CA ALA A 34 16.92 -0.68 3.56
C ALA A 34 15.96 -1.43 2.61
N PHE A 35 14.91 -0.78 2.11
CA PHE A 35 13.98 -1.38 1.16
C PHE A 35 14.69 -1.71 -0.16
N ILE A 36 15.45 -0.78 -0.74
CA ILE A 36 16.19 -1.00 -1.99
C ILE A 36 17.22 -2.10 -1.83
N LEU A 37 18.06 -2.03 -0.79
CA LEU A 37 19.10 -3.04 -0.55
C LEU A 37 18.49 -4.43 -0.36
N THR A 38 17.35 -4.51 0.34
CA THR A 38 16.62 -5.78 0.51
C THR A 38 16.12 -6.32 -0.84
N LEU A 39 15.55 -5.45 -1.70
CA LEU A 39 15.09 -5.86 -3.03
C LEU A 39 16.24 -6.33 -3.92
N LEU A 40 17.40 -5.66 -3.86
CA LEU A 40 18.58 -6.01 -4.66
C LEU A 40 19.30 -7.27 -4.15
N ALA A 41 19.13 -7.63 -2.87
CA ALA A 41 19.71 -8.84 -2.30
C ALA A 41 19.00 -10.12 -2.74
N PHE A 42 17.79 -10.02 -3.28
CA PHE A 42 17.01 -11.17 -3.69
C PHE A 42 17.40 -11.67 -5.09
N ASP A 43 17.59 -12.99 -5.21
CA ASP A 43 17.67 -13.66 -6.50
C ASP A 43 16.27 -13.79 -7.10
N VAL A 44 15.88 -12.79 -7.90
CA VAL A 44 14.53 -12.67 -8.46
C VAL A 44 14.17 -13.88 -9.30
N GLU A 45 15.11 -14.49 -10.02
CA GLU A 45 14.82 -15.62 -10.92
C GLU A 45 14.37 -16.87 -10.16
N LYS A 46 14.90 -17.07 -8.94
CA LYS A 46 14.51 -18.18 -8.07
C LYS A 46 13.20 -17.94 -7.32
N MET A 47 12.61 -16.76 -7.41
CA MET A 47 11.45 -16.39 -6.57
C MET A 47 10.25 -17.30 -6.75
N SER A 48 9.97 -17.75 -7.97
CA SER A 48 8.86 -18.67 -8.22
C SER A 48 9.05 -20.04 -7.56
N SER A 49 10.29 -20.48 -7.32
CA SER A 49 10.59 -21.80 -6.74
C SER A 49 10.28 -21.89 -5.24
N TYR A 50 10.27 -20.74 -4.53
CA TYR A 50 9.91 -20.67 -3.12
C TYR A 50 8.41 -20.79 -2.87
N PHE A 51 7.58 -20.90 -3.90
CA PHE A 51 6.13 -21.06 -3.76
C PHE A 51 5.65 -22.39 -4.31
N THR A 52 4.61 -22.95 -3.68
CA THR A 52 3.95 -24.14 -4.21
C THR A 52 3.18 -23.80 -5.51
N ASN A 53 3.00 -24.80 -6.35
CA ASN A 53 2.12 -24.70 -7.53
C ASN A 53 0.64 -24.50 -7.17
N LYS A 54 0.27 -24.61 -5.88
CA LYS A 54 -1.10 -24.42 -5.36
C LYS A 54 -1.40 -22.97 -4.98
N LEU A 55 -0.42 -22.07 -5.04
CA LEU A 55 -0.63 -20.65 -4.77
C LEU A 55 -1.77 -20.10 -5.66
N PRO A 56 -2.85 -19.54 -5.10
CA PRO A 56 -3.96 -19.01 -5.87
C PRO A 56 -3.60 -17.64 -6.49
N VAL A 57 -2.67 -17.64 -7.46
CA VAL A 57 -2.10 -16.44 -8.10
C VAL A 57 -3.15 -15.50 -8.68
N ARG A 58 -4.26 -16.06 -9.21
CA ARG A 58 -5.37 -15.28 -9.77
C ARG A 58 -6.13 -14.51 -8.70
N TYR A 59 -6.38 -15.14 -7.54
CA TYR A 59 -7.06 -14.49 -6.43
C TYR A 59 -6.18 -13.40 -5.82
N ALA A 60 -4.94 -13.76 -5.43
CA ALA A 60 -4.02 -12.83 -4.78
C ALA A 60 -3.67 -11.63 -5.68
N GLY A 61 -3.31 -11.89 -6.95
CA GLY A 61 -3.01 -10.81 -7.89
C GLY A 61 -4.25 -10.01 -8.31
N GLY A 62 -5.40 -10.68 -8.44
CA GLY A 62 -6.67 -10.04 -8.77
C GLY A 62 -7.13 -9.09 -7.68
N TYR A 63 -6.96 -9.46 -6.41
CA TYR A 63 -7.19 -8.57 -5.26
C TYR A 63 -6.31 -7.32 -5.31
N LEU A 64 -5.00 -7.47 -5.52
CA LEU A 64 -4.09 -6.34 -5.59
C LEU A 64 -4.50 -5.38 -6.71
N MET A 65 -4.76 -5.89 -7.91
CA MET A 65 -5.22 -5.07 -9.03
C MET A 65 -6.57 -4.40 -8.74
N PHE A 66 -7.55 -5.15 -8.25
CA PHE A 66 -8.88 -4.63 -7.93
C PHE A 66 -8.83 -3.50 -6.89
N SER A 67 -8.11 -3.71 -5.78
CA SER A 67 -7.97 -2.71 -4.72
C SER A 67 -7.36 -1.42 -5.23
N THR A 68 -6.31 -1.50 -6.06
CA THR A 68 -5.65 -0.31 -6.63
C THR A 68 -6.51 0.42 -7.64
N LEU A 69 -7.28 -0.29 -8.46
CA LEU A 69 -8.20 0.34 -9.40
C LEU A 69 -9.32 1.07 -8.67
N MET A 70 -9.91 0.46 -7.64
CA MET A 70 -10.95 1.10 -6.83
C MET A 70 -10.46 2.38 -6.16
N ILE A 71 -9.29 2.34 -5.52
CA ILE A 71 -8.69 3.53 -4.89
C ILE A 71 -8.27 4.56 -5.96
N GLY A 72 -7.72 4.12 -7.08
CA GLY A 72 -7.32 4.99 -8.18
C GLY A 72 -8.51 5.75 -8.78
N PHE A 73 -9.63 5.07 -9.03
CA PHE A 73 -10.86 5.72 -9.47
C PHE A 73 -11.43 6.66 -8.40
N LEU A 74 -11.34 6.29 -7.12
CA LEU A 74 -11.75 7.17 -6.02
C LEU A 74 -10.91 8.47 -6.01
N TRP A 75 -9.59 8.39 -6.20
CA TRP A 75 -8.74 9.58 -6.31
C TRP A 75 -9.03 10.40 -7.55
N LEU A 76 -9.15 9.76 -8.72
CA LEU A 76 -9.51 10.47 -9.95
C LEU A 76 -10.88 11.14 -9.86
N ALA A 77 -11.86 10.53 -9.20
CA ALA A 77 -13.17 11.10 -8.97
C ALA A 77 -13.15 12.34 -8.06
N ARG A 78 -12.11 12.51 -7.22
CA ARG A 78 -11.90 13.73 -6.42
C ARG A 78 -11.12 14.81 -7.18
N VAL A 79 -10.11 14.41 -7.95
CA VAL A 79 -9.20 15.32 -8.65
C VAL A 79 -9.81 15.89 -9.93
N ILE A 80 -10.46 15.06 -10.76
CA ILE A 80 -10.94 15.50 -12.07
C ILE A 80 -12.01 16.60 -11.96
N PRO A 81 -13.05 16.49 -11.11
CA PRO A 81 -14.08 17.51 -11.02
C PRO A 81 -13.56 18.87 -10.53
N THR A 82 -12.59 18.87 -9.62
CA THR A 82 -11.99 20.10 -9.09
C THR A 82 -11.11 20.80 -10.12
N LEU A 83 -10.41 20.05 -10.97
CA LEU A 83 -9.69 20.60 -12.12
C LEU A 83 -10.63 21.24 -13.16
N ILE A 84 -11.75 20.58 -13.48
CA ILE A 84 -12.73 21.11 -14.44
C ILE A 84 -13.45 22.34 -13.88
N GLY A 85 -13.86 22.27 -12.61
CA GLY A 85 -14.57 23.35 -11.92
C GLY A 85 -13.68 24.51 -11.49
N SER A 86 -12.35 24.42 -11.70
CA SER A 86 -11.37 25.39 -11.20
C SER A 86 -11.51 25.68 -9.71
N SER A 87 -11.80 24.64 -8.92
CA SER A 87 -11.93 24.72 -7.47
C SER A 87 -10.79 24.00 -6.77
N ILE A 88 -10.46 24.43 -5.55
CA ILE A 88 -9.44 23.78 -4.72
C ILE A 88 -10.12 22.63 -3.95
N PRO A 89 -9.62 21.38 -4.04
CA PRO A 89 -10.14 20.27 -3.27
C PRO A 89 -10.03 20.53 -1.76
N LEU A 90 -11.04 20.14 -0.99
CA LEU A 90 -11.06 20.29 0.47
C LEU A 90 -9.90 19.54 1.14
N GLU A 91 -9.46 18.43 0.53
CA GLU A 91 -8.37 17.58 1.03
C GLU A 91 -6.99 18.21 0.93
N VAL A 92 -6.84 19.36 0.26
CA VAL A 92 -5.60 20.13 0.29
C VAL A 92 -5.32 20.62 1.72
N GLU A 93 -6.37 20.92 2.49
CA GLU A 93 -6.30 21.41 3.86
C GLU A 93 -5.24 22.51 4.05
N HIS A 94 -4.15 22.21 4.79
CA HIS A 94 -3.05 23.14 5.10
C HIS A 94 -1.87 23.00 4.13
N GLY A 95 -1.96 22.07 3.18
CA GLY A 95 -0.96 21.83 2.17
C GLY A 95 -1.09 22.77 0.96
N THR A 96 -0.19 22.61 0.01
CA THR A 96 -0.22 23.32 -1.27
C THR A 96 -0.78 22.46 -2.41
N THR A 97 -0.94 21.15 -2.18
CA THR A 97 -1.42 20.19 -3.17
C THR A 97 -1.92 18.91 -2.49
N LEU A 98 -2.44 17.97 -3.30
CA LEU A 98 -2.93 16.67 -2.89
C LEU A 98 -1.79 15.63 -2.79
N THR A 99 -0.93 15.77 -1.78
CA THR A 99 0.29 14.95 -1.63
C THR A 99 0.01 13.44 -1.57
N VAL A 100 -1.04 13.01 -0.85
CA VAL A 100 -1.41 11.59 -0.75
C VAL A 100 -1.81 11.04 -2.12
N GLN A 101 -2.72 11.74 -2.81
CA GLN A 101 -3.26 11.32 -4.10
C GLN A 101 -2.18 11.33 -5.18
N ALA A 102 -1.30 12.32 -5.16
CA ALA A 102 -0.16 12.39 -6.09
C ALA A 102 0.77 11.19 -5.90
N PHE A 103 1.14 10.87 -4.67
CA PHE A 103 1.96 9.68 -4.38
C PHE A 103 1.27 8.38 -4.76
N ASP A 104 -0.02 8.26 -4.43
CA ASP A 104 -0.82 7.08 -4.72
C ASP A 104 -0.91 6.82 -6.22
N LEU A 105 -1.26 7.83 -7.01
CA LEU A 105 -1.41 7.72 -8.46
C LEU A 105 -0.08 7.57 -9.20
N ALA A 106 1.01 8.16 -8.68
CA ALA A 106 2.32 8.10 -9.34
C ALA A 106 3.09 6.80 -9.06
N PHE A 107 3.05 6.30 -7.81
CA PHE A 107 3.96 5.25 -7.38
C PHE A 107 3.25 4.08 -6.70
N PHE A 108 2.45 4.36 -5.67
CA PHE A 108 1.95 3.30 -4.79
C PHE A 108 0.93 2.39 -5.47
N LEU A 109 -0.13 2.95 -6.07
CA LEU A 109 -1.16 2.18 -6.75
C LEU A 109 -0.61 1.49 -8.02
N PRO A 110 0.15 2.16 -8.91
CA PRO A 110 0.77 1.48 -10.04
C PRO A 110 1.70 0.34 -9.62
N GLY A 111 2.50 0.52 -8.56
CA GLY A 111 3.41 -0.50 -8.06
C GLY A 111 2.67 -1.74 -7.55
N ILE A 112 1.59 -1.56 -6.78
CA ILE A 112 0.76 -2.67 -6.31
C ILE A 112 0.03 -3.35 -7.48
N PHE A 113 -0.50 -2.58 -8.44
CA PHE A 113 -1.16 -3.10 -9.63
C PHE A 113 -0.21 -4.00 -10.44
N LEU A 114 1.00 -3.51 -10.72
CA LEU A 114 2.03 -4.26 -11.43
C LEU A 114 2.44 -5.52 -10.68
N SER A 115 2.55 -5.45 -9.34
CA SER A 115 2.84 -6.62 -8.50
C SER A 115 1.78 -7.71 -8.68
N GLY A 116 0.50 -7.34 -8.65
CA GLY A 116 -0.61 -8.27 -8.89
C GLY A 116 -0.63 -8.82 -10.31
N LEU A 117 -0.43 -7.97 -11.31
CA LEU A 117 -0.39 -8.36 -12.72
C LEU A 117 0.74 -9.35 -13.01
N LEU A 118 1.93 -9.08 -12.49
CA LEU A 118 3.10 -9.96 -12.64
C LEU A 118 2.91 -11.30 -11.94
N LEU A 119 2.25 -11.31 -10.77
CA LEU A 119 1.92 -12.55 -10.07
C LEU A 119 0.94 -13.41 -10.88
N ILE A 120 -0.11 -12.82 -11.46
CA ILE A 120 -1.06 -13.54 -12.34
C ILE A 120 -0.34 -14.10 -13.56
N LYS A 121 0.58 -13.34 -14.14
CA LYS A 121 1.44 -13.77 -15.26
C LYS A 121 2.52 -14.77 -14.85
N LYS A 122 2.59 -15.16 -13.57
CA LYS A 122 3.59 -16.06 -12.99
C LYS A 122 5.02 -15.62 -13.29
N LYS A 123 5.28 -14.32 -13.33
CA LYS A 123 6.62 -13.77 -13.55
C LYS A 123 7.38 -13.71 -12.22
N PRO A 124 8.72 -13.89 -12.22
CA PRO A 124 9.48 -13.99 -10.97
C PRO A 124 9.36 -12.74 -10.08
N PHE A 125 9.36 -11.55 -10.69
CA PHE A 125 9.07 -10.28 -9.99
C PHE A 125 7.69 -10.26 -9.30
N GLY A 126 6.68 -10.94 -9.86
CA GLY A 126 5.36 -11.04 -9.24
C GLY A 126 5.38 -11.84 -7.95
N TYR A 127 6.15 -12.93 -7.90
CA TYR A 127 6.34 -13.75 -6.69
C TYR A 127 7.14 -13.02 -5.61
N MET A 128 8.03 -12.10 -5.99
CA MET A 128 8.76 -11.24 -5.03
C MET A 128 7.88 -10.10 -4.51
N LEU A 129 7.26 -9.35 -5.42
CA LEU A 129 6.62 -8.07 -5.08
C LEU A 129 5.22 -8.25 -4.50
N ALA A 130 4.45 -9.26 -4.92
CA ALA A 130 3.08 -9.43 -4.43
C ALA A 130 3.01 -9.70 -2.92
N PRO A 131 3.82 -10.57 -2.29
CA PRO A 131 3.85 -10.71 -0.83
C PRO A 131 4.18 -9.39 -0.12
N ILE A 132 5.17 -8.65 -0.63
CA ILE A 132 5.58 -7.34 -0.08
C ILE A 132 4.43 -6.35 -0.16
N ALA A 133 3.75 -6.28 -1.30
CA ALA A 133 2.59 -5.43 -1.54
C ALA A 133 1.42 -5.81 -0.62
N THR A 134 1.11 -7.10 -0.49
CA THR A 134 0.02 -7.59 0.36
C THR A 134 0.26 -7.30 1.84
N VAL A 135 1.49 -7.54 2.36
CA VAL A 135 1.87 -7.17 3.74
C VAL A 135 1.72 -5.68 3.95
N THR A 136 2.28 -4.88 3.04
CA THR A 136 2.26 -3.42 3.12
C THR A 136 0.82 -2.90 3.11
N ASN A 137 -0.02 -3.43 2.23
CA ASN A 137 -1.42 -3.05 2.13
C ASN A 137 -2.21 -3.44 3.38
N ALA A 138 -2.00 -4.65 3.93
CA ALA A 138 -2.65 -5.08 5.17
C ALA A 138 -2.32 -4.15 6.35
N LEU A 139 -1.06 -3.74 6.49
CA LEU A 139 -0.64 -2.81 7.53
C LEU A 139 -1.22 -1.40 7.33
N ILE A 140 -1.27 -0.91 6.09
CA ILE A 140 -1.92 0.37 5.77
C ILE A 140 -3.42 0.32 6.08
N MET A 141 -4.12 -0.76 5.72
CA MET A 141 -5.53 -0.91 6.05
C MET A 141 -5.77 -0.94 7.57
N ALA A 142 -4.90 -1.60 8.33
CA ALA A 142 -4.97 -1.59 9.79
C ALA A 142 -4.75 -0.18 10.37
N ALA A 143 -3.77 0.56 9.86
CA ALA A 143 -3.50 1.94 10.27
C ALA A 143 -4.66 2.88 9.91
N LEU A 144 -5.24 2.76 8.71
CA LEU A 144 -6.39 3.55 8.27
C LEU A 144 -7.66 3.20 9.04
N LEU A 145 -7.87 1.94 9.37
CA LEU A 145 -8.98 1.51 10.21
C LEU A 145 -8.85 2.11 11.61
N SER A 146 -7.66 2.05 12.22
CA SER A 146 -7.39 2.70 13.51
C SER A 146 -7.63 4.20 13.45
N LYS A 147 -7.15 4.89 12.40
CA LYS A 147 -7.43 6.31 12.16
C LYS A 147 -8.93 6.58 12.07
N GLY A 148 -9.66 5.80 11.27
CA GLY A 148 -11.11 5.94 11.10
C GLY A 148 -11.88 5.79 12.42
N ILE A 149 -11.53 4.78 13.22
CA ILE A 149 -12.12 4.57 14.55
C ILE A 149 -11.82 5.75 15.47
N SER A 150 -10.56 6.22 15.52
CA SER A 150 -10.19 7.38 16.33
C SER A 150 -10.93 8.66 15.92
N MET A 151 -11.09 8.89 14.62
CA MET A 151 -11.86 10.03 14.10
C MET A 151 -13.35 9.93 14.46
N ASN A 152 -13.93 8.73 14.37
CA ASN A 152 -15.32 8.49 14.75
C ASN A 152 -15.54 8.70 16.26
N LEU A 153 -14.61 8.25 17.10
CA LEU A 153 -14.65 8.51 18.55
C LEU A 153 -14.47 9.99 18.89
N ALA A 154 -13.78 10.75 18.05
CA ALA A 154 -13.63 12.20 18.16
C ALA A 154 -14.84 13.00 17.62
N GLY A 155 -15.91 12.32 17.16
CA GLY A 155 -17.12 12.97 16.66
C GLY A 155 -16.99 13.56 15.25
N ILE A 156 -15.99 13.15 14.48
CA ILE A 156 -15.82 13.62 13.09
C ILE A 156 -16.84 12.92 12.19
N GLU A 157 -17.68 13.71 11.53
CA GLU A 157 -18.69 13.23 10.59
C GLU A 157 -18.06 12.60 9.33
N GLY A 158 -18.80 11.71 8.66
CA GLY A 158 -18.34 11.10 7.41
C GLY A 158 -17.26 10.02 7.54
N THR A 159 -16.96 9.55 8.76
CA THR A 159 -15.93 8.54 9.04
C THR A 159 -16.39 7.10 8.79
N LEU A 160 -17.71 6.84 8.85
CA LEU A 160 -18.28 5.50 8.71
C LEU A 160 -17.96 4.83 7.35
N PRO A 161 -18.10 5.51 6.18
CA PRO A 161 -17.74 4.91 4.89
C PRO A 161 -16.26 4.50 4.82
N MET A 162 -15.36 5.28 5.42
CA MET A 162 -13.94 4.97 5.48
C MET A 162 -13.68 3.71 6.32
N ILE A 163 -14.32 3.58 7.48
CA ILE A 163 -14.20 2.40 8.36
C ILE A 163 -14.70 1.15 7.64
N ILE A 164 -15.86 1.21 6.99
CA ILE A 164 -16.42 0.07 6.25
C ILE A 164 -15.47 -0.35 5.12
N MET A 165 -15.03 0.61 4.30
CA MET A 165 -14.15 0.36 3.16
C MET A 165 -12.82 -0.27 3.60
N THR A 166 -12.16 0.34 4.60
CA THR A 166 -10.87 -0.14 5.14
C THR A 166 -11.00 -1.51 5.81
N SER A 167 -12.11 -1.79 6.49
CA SER A 167 -12.37 -3.11 7.08
C SER A 167 -12.52 -4.19 6.00
N LEU A 168 -13.29 -3.93 4.95
CA LEU A 168 -13.49 -4.88 3.85
C LEU A 168 -12.18 -5.17 3.11
N PHE A 169 -11.45 -4.12 2.69
CA PHE A 169 -10.16 -4.30 2.02
C PHE A 169 -9.11 -4.92 2.93
N GLY A 170 -9.14 -4.60 4.23
CA GLY A 170 -8.27 -5.19 5.25
C GLY A 170 -8.51 -6.69 5.43
N LEU A 171 -9.77 -7.14 5.50
CA LEU A 171 -10.10 -8.56 5.57
C LEU A 171 -9.60 -9.33 4.33
N ILE A 172 -9.83 -8.79 3.14
CA ILE A 172 -9.34 -9.42 1.90
C ILE A 172 -7.80 -9.41 1.87
N ALA A 173 -7.15 -8.38 2.42
CA ALA A 173 -5.69 -8.33 2.56
C ALA A 173 -5.20 -9.48 3.43
N ILE A 174 -5.82 -9.68 4.60
CA ILE A 174 -5.45 -10.73 5.56
C ILE A 174 -5.66 -12.12 4.95
N VAL A 175 -6.77 -12.34 4.23
CA VAL A 175 -7.02 -13.62 3.53
C VAL A 175 -5.96 -13.85 2.46
N SER A 176 -5.66 -12.84 1.63
CA SER A 176 -4.64 -12.94 0.59
C SER A 176 -3.26 -13.21 1.19
N LEU A 177 -2.94 -12.57 2.31
CA LEU A 177 -1.71 -12.73 3.05
C LEU A 177 -1.56 -14.17 3.57
N PHE A 178 -2.61 -14.69 4.20
CA PHE A 178 -2.66 -16.06 4.69
C PHE A 178 -2.47 -17.07 3.55
N LEU A 179 -3.13 -16.86 2.41
CA LEU A 179 -2.98 -17.71 1.23
C LEU A 179 -1.57 -17.67 0.64
N ILE A 180 -0.94 -16.49 0.60
CA ILE A 180 0.44 -16.36 0.12
C ILE A 180 1.39 -17.11 1.05
N PHE A 181 1.37 -16.83 2.35
CA PHE A 181 2.31 -17.44 3.30
C PHE A 181 2.12 -18.94 3.46
N ARG A 182 0.87 -19.44 3.45
CA ARG A 182 0.60 -20.88 3.49
C ARG A 182 1.21 -21.66 2.33
N ASN A 183 1.48 -20.98 1.21
CA ASN A 183 2.04 -21.59 0.01
C ASN A 183 3.53 -21.27 -0.19
N VAL A 184 4.20 -20.67 0.80
CA VAL A 184 5.67 -20.56 0.80
C VAL A 184 6.26 -21.91 1.20
N ASN A 185 7.16 -22.42 0.37
CA ASN A 185 7.99 -23.58 0.70
C ASN A 185 9.13 -23.09 1.59
N GLU A 186 9.23 -23.63 2.81
CA GLU A 186 10.45 -23.45 3.58
C GLU A 186 11.60 -24.15 2.85
N PRO A 187 12.76 -23.49 2.66
CA PRO A 187 13.93 -24.21 2.19
C PRO A 187 14.25 -25.28 3.23
N VAL A 188 14.29 -26.54 2.79
CA VAL A 188 14.78 -27.65 3.62
C VAL A 188 16.16 -27.22 4.12
N ARG A 189 16.30 -27.00 5.43
CA ARG A 189 17.59 -26.75 6.06
C ARG A 189 18.44 -28.01 5.85
N THR A 190 19.25 -28.00 4.80
CA THR A 190 20.37 -28.94 4.59
C THR A 190 21.55 -28.50 5.43
#